data_AF-A0A6P4IDM2-F1
#
_entry.id   AF-A0A6P4IDM2-F1
#
_cell.length_a   1.000
_cell.length_b   1.000
_cell.length_c   1.000
_cell.angle_alpha   90.00
_cell.angle_beta   90.00
_cell.angle_gamma   90.00
#
_symmetry.space_group_name_H-M   'P 1'
#
loop_
_entity.id
_entity.type
_entity.pdbx_description
1 polymer ?
#
loop_
_entity_poly.entity_id
_entity_poly.type
_entity_poly.pdbx_seq_one_letter_code
_entity_poly.pdbx_strand_id
1 'polypeptide(L)'
;MAIFSSWNPKLPAKVTLWSKNFILNSWNSSHLNVPILTNAFQRQPQNVGYNDTTKSIHWDDPIEKNNLIGYTLYWCLKSSISTCNSSSWLSMQSYSLRGKQNHLEFASSLAGHNKAVEADYSDGISVGTTWILPASEDEDLNILAVITCYDMVIIAIFKVLIVIIFKKTKTPRSRYKQL
;
A
#
# COMPACT_ATOMS: atom_id res chain seq x y z
N MET A 1 -4.38 6.59 -16.53
CA MET A 1 -4.94 7.27 -15.33
C MET A 1 -4.65 8.75 -15.46
N ALA A 2 -5.62 9.63 -15.15
CA ALA A 2 -5.42 11.08 -15.12
C ALA A 2 -5.57 11.56 -13.66
N ILE A 3 -4.68 12.43 -13.20
CA ILE A 3 -4.68 12.98 -11.85
C ILE A 3 -4.90 14.48 -11.93
N PHE A 4 -5.91 14.98 -11.19
CA PHE A 4 -6.25 16.40 -11.13
C PHE A 4 -5.79 16.97 -9.79
N SER A 5 -4.62 17.62 -9.76
CA SER A 5 -3.99 18.10 -8.52
C SER A 5 -4.67 19.30 -7.87
N SER A 6 -5.48 20.06 -8.62
CA SER A 6 -6.15 21.29 -8.14
C SER A 6 -7.69 21.14 -8.13
N TRP A 7 -8.19 19.93 -7.92
CA TRP A 7 -9.63 19.68 -7.87
C TRP A 7 -10.26 20.28 -6.61
N ASN A 8 -11.34 21.04 -6.76
CA ASN A 8 -12.12 21.56 -5.63
C ASN A 8 -13.39 20.71 -5.42
N PRO A 9 -13.48 19.90 -4.35
CA PRO A 9 -14.61 19.01 -4.13
C PRO A 9 -15.91 19.75 -3.75
N LYS A 10 -15.85 21.05 -3.44
CA LYS A 10 -17.01 21.86 -3.04
C LYS A 10 -17.82 22.40 -4.22
N LEU A 11 -17.29 22.31 -5.44
CA LEU A 11 -17.91 22.85 -6.64
C LEU A 11 -18.14 21.73 -7.65
N PRO A 12 -19.25 21.75 -8.39
CA PRO A 12 -19.41 20.86 -9.54
C PRO A 12 -18.42 21.28 -10.64
N ALA A 13 -18.04 20.33 -11.50
CA ALA A 13 -17.12 20.59 -12.59
C ALA A 13 -17.42 19.73 -13.82
N LYS A 14 -16.96 20.18 -14.98
CA LYS A 14 -17.11 19.49 -16.26
C LYS A 14 -15.73 19.14 -16.81
N VAL A 15 -15.42 17.85 -16.85
CA VAL A 15 -14.19 17.33 -17.45
C VAL A 15 -14.45 17.07 -18.93
N THR A 16 -13.65 17.66 -19.80
CA THR A 16 -13.71 17.41 -21.25
C THR A 16 -12.53 16.55 -21.66
N LEU A 17 -12.81 15.44 -22.34
CA LEU A 17 -11.82 14.51 -22.84
C LEU A 17 -11.73 14.59 -24.36
N TRP A 18 -10.50 14.77 -24.84
CA TRP A 18 -10.15 14.70 -26.26
C TRP A 18 -9.16 13.55 -26.48
N SER A 19 -9.32 12.82 -27.58
CA SER A 19 -8.25 11.98 -28.07
C SER A 19 -7.27 12.88 -28.84
N LYS A 20 -5.96 12.64 -28.71
CA LYS A 20 -4.94 13.39 -29.44
C LYS A 20 -4.01 12.40 -30.13
N ASN A 21 -3.84 12.55 -31.44
CA ASN A 21 -2.78 11.86 -32.17
C ASN A 21 -1.62 12.84 -32.46
N PHE A 22 -0.59 12.36 -33.15
CA PHE A 22 0.61 13.17 -33.47
C PHE A 22 0.29 14.43 -34.28
N ILE A 23 -0.83 14.46 -35.00
CA ILE A 23 -1.19 15.54 -35.92
C ILE A 23 -2.14 16.53 -35.24
N LEU A 24 -3.25 16.05 -34.65
CA LEU A 24 -4.34 16.90 -34.15
C LEU A 24 -5.15 16.22 -33.03
N ASN A 25 -5.94 17.04 -32.33
CA ASN A 25 -6.99 16.53 -31.44
C ASN A 25 -8.14 15.93 -32.26
N SER A 26 -8.86 14.98 -31.67
CA SER A 26 -10.10 14.46 -32.24
C SER A 26 -11.14 15.58 -32.35
N TRP A 27 -11.90 15.55 -33.45
CA TRP A 27 -13.00 16.50 -33.67
C TRP A 27 -14.10 16.38 -32.61
N ASN A 28 -14.31 15.15 -32.12
CA ASN A 28 -15.28 14.87 -31.08
C ASN A 28 -14.63 14.88 -29.70
N SER A 29 -15.37 15.39 -28.72
CA SER A 29 -15.01 15.36 -27.31
C SER A 29 -16.05 14.62 -26.50
N SER A 30 -15.61 13.92 -25.46
CA SER A 30 -16.51 13.41 -24.44
C SER A 30 -16.53 14.36 -23.25
N HIS A 31 -17.67 14.44 -22.57
CA HIS A 31 -17.80 15.24 -21.35
C HIS A 31 -18.23 14.37 -20.18
N LEU A 32 -17.60 14.60 -19.04
CA LEU A 32 -17.99 14.02 -17.76
C LEU A 32 -18.39 15.17 -16.84
N ASN A 33 -19.64 15.16 -16.41
CA ASN A 33 -20.13 16.08 -15.38
C ASN A 33 -19.83 15.45 -14.02
N VAL A 34 -19.05 16.13 -13.20
CA VAL A 34 -18.68 15.69 -11.87
C VAL A 34 -19.50 16.52 -10.87
N PRO A 35 -20.34 15.88 -10.03
CA PRO A 35 -21.13 16.58 -9.03
C PRO A 35 -20.24 17.12 -7.89
N ILE A 36 -20.85 17.82 -6.94
CA ILE A 36 -20.18 18.21 -5.69
C ILE A 36 -19.76 16.94 -4.93
N LEU A 37 -18.49 16.87 -4.54
CA LEU A 37 -17.86 15.71 -3.92
C LEU A 37 -17.48 15.96 -2.45
N THR A 38 -18.14 16.89 -1.74
CA THR A 38 -17.81 17.22 -0.34
C THR A 38 -17.88 16.02 0.61
N ASN A 39 -18.76 15.05 0.33
CA ASN A 39 -18.92 13.86 1.14
C ASN A 39 -18.17 12.65 0.57
N ALA A 40 -17.23 12.88 -0.35
CA ALA A 40 -16.49 11.83 -1.04
C ALA A 40 -15.84 10.82 -0.10
N PHE A 41 -15.09 11.36 0.86
CA PHE A 41 -14.32 10.57 1.82
C PHE A 41 -15.22 9.78 2.76
N GLN A 42 -16.43 10.26 3.03
CA GLN A 42 -17.41 9.55 3.86
C GLN A 42 -18.00 8.33 3.14
N ARG A 43 -17.93 8.31 1.80
CA ARG A 43 -18.43 7.23 0.97
C ARG A 43 -17.38 6.16 0.64
N GLN A 44 -16.13 6.34 1.07
CA GLN A 44 -15.06 5.37 0.84
C GLN A 44 -15.06 4.26 1.90
N PRO A 45 -14.77 3.00 1.52
CA PRO A 45 -14.52 1.93 2.48
C PRO A 45 -13.40 2.30 3.47
N GLN A 46 -13.60 1.93 4.73
CA GLN A 46 -12.67 2.24 5.82
C GLN A 46 -11.78 1.02 6.13
N ASN A 47 -10.64 1.25 6.80
CA ASN A 47 -9.76 0.20 7.31
C ASN A 47 -9.47 -0.93 6.30
N VAL A 48 -9.24 -0.56 5.03
CA VAL A 48 -9.03 -1.53 3.95
C VAL A 48 -7.67 -2.20 4.12
N GLY A 49 -7.66 -3.52 4.29
CA GLY A 49 -6.46 -4.29 4.58
C GLY A 49 -6.40 -5.61 3.81
N TYR A 50 -5.19 -6.10 3.58
CA TYR A 50 -4.94 -7.40 2.95
C TYR A 50 -4.07 -8.27 3.86
N ASN A 51 -4.51 -9.49 4.08
CA ASN A 51 -3.78 -10.50 4.82
C ASN A 51 -3.27 -11.57 3.86
N ASP A 52 -1.94 -11.70 3.74
CA ASP A 52 -1.35 -12.64 2.79
C ASP A 52 -1.43 -14.09 3.24
N THR A 53 -1.42 -14.34 4.56
CA THR A 53 -1.55 -15.69 5.12
C THR A 53 -2.92 -16.29 4.81
N THR A 54 -3.98 -15.50 4.94
CA THR A 54 -5.36 -15.92 4.62
C THR A 54 -5.74 -15.62 3.17
N LYS A 55 -4.85 -14.97 2.40
CA LYS A 55 -5.09 -14.51 1.02
C LYS A 55 -6.42 -13.76 0.89
N SER A 56 -6.69 -12.89 1.85
CA SER A 56 -7.99 -12.21 1.94
C SER A 56 -7.83 -10.71 2.08
N ILE A 57 -8.77 -9.99 1.48
CA ILE A 57 -8.93 -8.55 1.65
C ILE A 57 -10.17 -8.30 2.50
N HIS A 58 -10.08 -7.33 3.40
CA HIS A 58 -11.15 -6.93 4.30
C HIS A 58 -11.26 -5.41 4.33
N TRP A 59 -12.44 -4.92 4.66
CA TRP A 59 -12.73 -3.50 4.82
C TRP A 59 -13.89 -3.31 5.79
N ASP A 60 -14.00 -2.09 6.31
CA ASP A 60 -15.15 -1.62 7.05
C ASP A 60 -16.07 -0.80 6.14
N ASP A 61 -17.35 -0.77 6.51
CA ASP A 61 -18.33 0.03 5.79
C ASP A 61 -17.95 1.53 5.76
N PRO A 62 -18.34 2.25 4.70
CA PRO A 62 -18.25 3.71 4.67
C PRO A 62 -19.12 4.35 5.78
N ILE A 63 -18.79 5.60 6.11
CA ILE A 63 -19.55 6.42 7.06
C ILE A 63 -20.96 6.69 6.51
N GLU A 64 -21.04 7.05 5.23
CA GLU A 64 -22.30 7.22 4.51
C GLU A 64 -22.74 5.87 3.92
N LYS A 65 -23.88 5.35 4.37
CA LYS A 65 -24.43 4.06 3.94
C LYS A 65 -25.71 4.19 3.13
N ASN A 66 -26.28 5.40 3.05
CA ASN A 66 -27.46 5.63 2.23
C ASN A 66 -27.13 5.31 0.78
N ASN A 67 -28.00 4.53 0.14
CA ASN A 67 -27.84 4.04 -1.24
C ASN A 67 -26.67 3.06 -1.44
N LEU A 68 -25.97 2.61 -0.39
CA LEU A 68 -24.91 1.59 -0.52
C LEU A 68 -25.52 0.25 -0.95
N ILE A 69 -25.06 -0.30 -2.08
CA ILE A 69 -25.57 -1.56 -2.66
C ILE A 69 -24.54 -2.69 -2.67
N GLY A 70 -23.26 -2.37 -2.49
CA GLY A 70 -22.20 -3.36 -2.55
C GLY A 70 -20.82 -2.73 -2.62
N TYR A 71 -19.88 -3.54 -3.07
CA TYR A 71 -18.48 -3.18 -3.21
C TYR A 71 -17.90 -3.76 -4.49
N THR A 72 -17.01 -3.03 -5.14
CA THR A 72 -16.21 -3.55 -6.24
C THR A 72 -14.74 -3.52 -5.87
N LEU A 73 -14.09 -4.67 -6.03
CA LEU A 73 -12.68 -4.86 -5.78
C LEU A 73 -11.93 -4.76 -7.09
N TYR A 74 -10.75 -4.14 -7.06
CA TYR A 74 -9.85 -4.03 -8.20
C TYR A 74 -8.47 -4.54 -7.83
N TRP A 75 -7.78 -5.21 -8.76
CA TRP A 75 -6.37 -5.55 -8.57
C TRP A 75 -5.61 -5.67 -9.88
N CYS A 76 -4.31 -5.45 -9.83
CA CYS A 76 -3.41 -5.57 -10.96
C CYS A 76 -1.98 -5.86 -10.48
N LEU A 77 -1.15 -6.46 -11.34
CA LEU A 77 0.26 -6.65 -11.03
C LEU A 77 0.96 -5.28 -10.93
N LYS A 78 1.84 -5.15 -9.93
CA LYS A 78 2.69 -3.96 -9.77
C LYS A 78 3.51 -3.76 -11.04
N SER A 79 3.32 -2.63 -11.73
CA SER A 79 4.21 -2.19 -12.79
C SER A 79 5.35 -1.35 -12.19
N SER A 80 6.45 -1.17 -12.92
CA SER A 80 7.58 -0.33 -12.51
C SER A 80 7.23 1.14 -12.24
N ILE A 81 6.00 1.58 -12.57
CA ILE A 81 5.55 2.99 -12.49
C ILE A 81 4.41 3.17 -11.46
N SER A 82 4.46 2.44 -10.34
CA SER A 82 3.58 2.54 -9.15
C SER A 82 2.05 2.38 -9.37
N THR A 83 1.58 2.31 -10.61
CA THR A 83 0.17 2.26 -10.99
C THR A 83 -0.12 1.10 -11.94
N CYS A 84 -1.38 0.66 -11.98
CA CYS A 84 -1.86 -0.33 -12.95
C CYS A 84 -1.66 0.24 -14.36
N ASN A 85 -0.67 -0.28 -15.10
CA ASN A 85 -0.40 0.19 -16.45
C ASN A 85 -1.46 -0.36 -17.40
N SER A 86 -2.22 0.51 -18.07
CA SER A 86 -3.24 0.13 -19.05
C SER A 86 -2.66 -0.38 -20.37
N SER A 87 -1.35 -0.27 -20.59
CA SER A 87 -0.68 -0.67 -21.84
C SER A 87 -0.11 -2.09 -21.81
N SER A 88 -0.12 -2.78 -20.67
CA SER A 88 0.32 -4.18 -20.60
C SER A 88 -0.90 -5.11 -20.68
N TRP A 89 -0.66 -6.31 -21.21
CA TRP A 89 -1.64 -7.39 -21.33
C TRP A 89 -2.15 -7.91 -19.97
N LEU A 90 -1.60 -7.38 -18.87
CA LEU A 90 -2.01 -7.61 -17.48
C LEU A 90 -3.04 -6.55 -17.10
N SER A 91 -4.24 -6.72 -17.65
CA SER A 91 -5.37 -5.83 -17.43
C SER A 91 -5.75 -5.76 -15.94
N MET A 92 -6.27 -4.61 -15.54
CA MET A 92 -6.91 -4.46 -14.23
C MET A 92 -8.05 -5.46 -14.12
N GLN A 93 -8.00 -6.30 -13.10
CA GLN A 93 -9.05 -7.24 -12.76
C GLN A 93 -10.02 -6.58 -11.79
N SER A 94 -11.29 -7.01 -11.85
CA SER A 94 -12.31 -6.50 -10.93
C SER A 94 -13.31 -7.58 -10.53
N TYR A 95 -13.89 -7.43 -9.35
CA TYR A 95 -14.92 -8.32 -8.84
C TYR A 95 -15.93 -7.54 -8.01
N SER A 96 -17.20 -7.60 -8.41
CA SER A 96 -18.29 -6.91 -7.71
C SER A 96 -19.02 -7.85 -6.75
N LEU A 97 -19.13 -7.40 -5.51
CA LEU A 97 -19.88 -8.02 -4.43
C LEU A 97 -21.16 -7.25 -4.20
N ARG A 98 -22.30 -7.93 -4.23
CA ARG A 98 -23.59 -7.35 -3.85
C ARG A 98 -23.87 -7.56 -2.36
N GLY A 99 -24.51 -6.58 -1.74
CA GLY A 99 -24.89 -6.65 -0.34
C GLY A 99 -23.77 -6.21 0.61
N LYS A 100 -23.86 -6.65 1.87
CA LYS A 100 -23.02 -6.17 2.98
C LYS A 100 -21.77 -7.03 3.23
N GLN A 101 -21.33 -7.79 2.23
CA GLN A 101 -20.11 -8.58 2.37
C GLN A 101 -18.90 -7.64 2.36
N ASN A 102 -18.08 -7.72 3.40
CA ASN A 102 -16.97 -6.81 3.64
C ASN A 102 -15.60 -7.54 3.67
N HIS A 103 -15.56 -8.74 3.09
CA HIS A 103 -14.35 -9.53 2.94
C HIS A 103 -14.41 -10.39 1.67
N LEU A 104 -13.25 -10.66 1.06
CA LEU A 104 -13.12 -11.59 -0.06
C LEU A 104 -11.83 -12.40 0.06
N GLU A 105 -11.92 -13.70 -0.17
CA GLU A 105 -10.78 -14.61 -0.24
C GLU A 105 -10.37 -14.87 -1.69
N PHE A 106 -9.07 -14.94 -1.94
CA PHE A 106 -8.49 -15.21 -3.25
C PHE A 106 -7.83 -16.59 -3.30
N ALA A 107 -7.89 -17.24 -4.47
CA ALA A 107 -7.24 -18.54 -4.69
C ALA A 107 -5.71 -18.46 -4.56
N SER A 108 -5.12 -17.34 -4.97
CA SER A 108 -3.69 -17.05 -4.94
C SER A 108 -3.38 -15.78 -4.16
N SER A 109 -2.12 -15.66 -3.73
CA SER A 109 -1.64 -14.45 -3.06
C SER A 109 -1.67 -13.26 -4.02
N LEU A 110 -2.14 -12.13 -3.51
CA LEU A 110 -2.09 -10.81 -4.15
C LEU A 110 -1.03 -9.90 -3.52
N ALA A 111 -0.07 -10.40 -2.73
CA ALA A 111 0.94 -9.58 -2.05
C ALA A 111 1.66 -8.60 -2.99
N GLY A 112 2.08 -9.07 -4.18
CA GLY A 112 2.76 -8.26 -5.21
C GLY A 112 1.82 -7.45 -6.13
N HIS A 113 0.54 -7.34 -5.79
CA HIS A 113 -0.45 -6.60 -6.59
C HIS A 113 -0.82 -5.29 -5.94
N ASN A 114 -1.06 -4.27 -6.77
CA ASN A 114 -1.89 -3.14 -6.35
C ASN A 114 -3.32 -3.65 -6.26
N LYS A 115 -4.01 -3.34 -5.17
CA LYS A 115 -5.38 -3.80 -4.91
C LYS A 115 -6.18 -2.65 -4.33
N ALA A 116 -7.48 -2.68 -4.51
CA ALA A 116 -8.33 -1.56 -4.15
C ALA A 116 -9.76 -2.01 -3.89
N VAL A 117 -10.47 -1.27 -3.05
CA VAL A 117 -11.90 -1.48 -2.77
C VAL A 117 -12.65 -0.18 -3.02
N GLU A 118 -13.76 -0.29 -3.74
CA GLU A 118 -14.71 0.77 -4.01
C GLU A 118 -16.07 0.41 -3.43
N ALA A 119 -16.77 1.38 -2.87
CA ALA A 119 -18.15 1.23 -2.43
C ALA A 119 -19.10 1.61 -3.57
N ASP A 120 -20.04 0.72 -3.89
CA ASP A 120 -21.00 0.91 -4.96
C ASP A 120 -22.30 1.49 -4.41
N TYR A 121 -22.78 2.58 -5.01
CA TYR A 121 -24.02 3.27 -4.61
C TYR A 121 -25.07 3.24 -5.72
N SER A 122 -26.34 3.06 -5.36
CA SER A 122 -27.46 3.05 -6.32
C SER A 122 -27.77 4.42 -6.93
N ASP A 123 -27.30 5.50 -6.32
CA ASP A 123 -27.41 6.85 -6.87
C ASP A 123 -26.39 7.14 -7.98
N GLY A 124 -25.52 6.18 -8.31
CA GLY A 124 -24.49 6.30 -9.34
C GLY A 124 -23.32 7.20 -8.92
N ILE A 125 -23.28 7.66 -7.67
CA ILE A 125 -22.23 8.53 -7.14
C ILE A 125 -21.30 7.68 -6.27
N SER A 126 -20.39 6.97 -6.92
CA SER A 126 -19.20 6.42 -6.27
C SER A 126 -18.12 7.50 -6.19
N VAL A 127 -17.46 7.63 -5.04
CA VAL A 127 -16.57 8.77 -4.77
C VAL A 127 -15.15 8.38 -4.41
N GLY A 128 -14.77 7.17 -4.81
CA GLY A 128 -13.39 6.79 -4.92
C GLY A 128 -13.10 5.40 -4.40
N THR A 129 -11.92 4.96 -4.81
CA THR A 129 -11.38 3.64 -4.52
C THR A 129 -10.29 3.80 -3.46
N THR A 130 -10.35 3.01 -2.39
CA THR A 130 -9.28 2.96 -1.38
C THR A 130 -8.24 1.94 -1.84
N TRP A 131 -7.03 2.40 -2.15
CA TRP A 131 -5.94 1.57 -2.66
C TRP A 131 -5.05 1.02 -1.54
N ILE A 132 -4.74 -0.27 -1.62
CA ILE A 132 -3.63 -0.92 -0.92
C ILE A 132 -2.49 -1.10 -1.93
N LEU A 133 -1.39 -0.41 -1.69
CA LEU A 133 -0.16 -0.60 -2.44
C LEU A 133 0.63 -1.78 -1.82
N PRO A 134 1.33 -2.59 -2.63
CA PRO A 134 2.26 -3.58 -2.12
C PRO A 134 3.35 -2.89 -1.30
N ALA A 135 3.75 -3.50 -0.19
CA ALA A 135 4.86 -3.00 0.62
C ALA A 135 6.10 -2.75 -0.26
N SER A 136 6.80 -1.64 -0.03
CA SER A 136 8.09 -1.40 -0.66
C SER A 136 9.11 -2.38 -0.08
N GLU A 137 9.83 -3.08 -0.94
CA GLU A 137 10.94 -3.98 -0.54
C GLU A 137 12.04 -3.28 0.27
N ASP A 138 12.03 -1.94 0.32
CA ASP A 138 13.00 -1.12 1.06
C ASP A 138 12.85 -1.15 2.59
N GLU A 139 11.69 -1.54 3.15
CA GLU A 139 11.50 -1.54 4.61
C GLU A 139 12.14 -2.77 5.31
N ASP A 140 12.14 -3.94 4.67
CA ASP A 140 12.68 -5.17 5.26
C ASP A 140 14.22 -5.18 5.31
N LEU A 141 14.88 -4.52 4.35
CA LEU A 141 16.34 -4.38 4.34
C LEU A 141 16.86 -3.51 5.49
N ASN A 142 16.08 -2.51 5.92
CA ASN A 142 16.46 -1.63 7.03
C ASN A 142 16.42 -2.35 8.39
N ILE A 143 15.43 -3.23 8.62
CA ILE A 143 15.34 -3.99 9.88
C ILE A 143 16.47 -5.02 9.97
N LEU A 144 16.77 -5.72 8.87
CA LEU A 144 17.87 -6.68 8.83
C LEU A 144 19.25 -6.00 9.01
N ALA A 145 19.43 -4.81 8.43
CA ALA A 145 20.62 -3.97 8.64
C ALA A 145 20.77 -3.53 10.10
N VAL A 146 19.67 -3.15 10.77
CA VAL A 146 19.70 -2.76 12.19
C VAL A 146 20.07 -3.95 13.09
N ILE A 147 19.50 -5.13 12.84
CA ILE A 147 19.83 -6.35 13.61
C ILE A 147 21.29 -6.73 13.43
N THR A 148 21.79 -6.75 12.19
CA THR A 148 23.19 -7.11 11.91
C THR A 148 24.19 -6.10 12.49
N CYS A 149 23.86 -4.81 12.54
CA CYS A 149 24.67 -3.80 13.23
C CYS A 149 24.73 -4.06 14.76
N TYR A 150 23.61 -4.43 15.38
CA TYR A 150 23.54 -4.68 16.82
C TYR A 150 24.41 -5.87 17.23
N ASP A 151 24.34 -6.98 16.49
CA ASP A 151 25.14 -8.18 16.75
C ASP A 151 26.65 -7.91 16.64
N MET A 152 27.07 -7.12 15.64
CA MET A 152 28.47 -6.75 15.45
C MET A 152 29.02 -5.93 16.63
N VAL A 153 28.21 -5.02 17.19
CA VAL A 153 28.58 -4.22 18.37
C VAL A 153 28.72 -5.11 19.61
N ILE A 154 27.79 -6.03 19.85
CA ILE A 154 27.86 -6.97 20.98
C ILE A 154 29.11 -7.85 20.89
N ILE A 155 29.41 -8.41 19.71
CA ILE A 155 30.60 -9.25 19.51
C ILE A 155 31.89 -8.45 19.79
N ALA A 156 31.96 -7.18 19.37
CA ALA A 156 33.11 -6.33 19.62
C ALA A 156 33.31 -6.07 21.13
N ILE A 157 32.23 -5.78 21.87
CA ILE A 157 32.28 -5.57 23.33
C ILE A 157 32.74 -6.84 24.04
N PHE A 158 32.20 -8.01 23.67
CA PHE A 158 32.61 -9.30 24.23
C PHE A 158 34.11 -9.58 24.02
N LYS A 159 34.63 -9.31 22.81
CA LYS A 159 36.08 -9.48 22.53
C LYS A 159 36.94 -8.58 23.42
N VAL A 160 36.54 -7.32 23.61
CA VAL A 160 37.27 -6.39 24.50
C VAL A 160 37.23 -6.86 25.95
N LEU A 161 36.06 -7.30 26.45
CA LEU A 161 35.92 -7.83 27.81
C LEU A 161 36.79 -9.06 28.05
N ILE A 162 36.82 -10.00 27.10
CA ILE A 162 37.69 -11.18 27.15
C ILE A 162 39.17 -10.75 27.27
N VAL A 163 39.62 -9.81 26.43
CA VAL A 163 41.01 -9.31 26.48
C VAL A 163 41.34 -8.67 27.84
N ILE A 164 40.41 -7.89 28.42
CA ILE A 164 40.60 -7.26 29.73
C ILE A 164 40.72 -8.32 30.83
N ILE A 165 39.84 -9.33 30.83
CA ILE A 165 39.85 -10.42 31.82
C ILE A 165 41.16 -11.20 31.73
N PHE A 166 41.60 -11.58 30.52
CA PHE A 166 42.85 -12.32 30.30
C PHE A 166 44.11 -11.50 30.63
N LYS A 167 44.09 -10.17 30.45
CA LYS A 167 45.19 -9.30 30.91
C LYS A 167 45.27 -9.21 32.43
N LYS A 168 44.12 -9.17 33.12
CA LYS A 168 44.06 -9.04 34.59
C LYS A 168 44.44 -10.33 35.31
N THR A 169 44.22 -11.50 34.71
CA THR A 169 44.64 -12.81 35.29
C THR A 169 46.11 -13.12 35.08
N LYS A 170 46.82 -12.38 34.22
CA LYS A 170 48.26 -12.55 33.94
C LYS A 170 49.20 -11.69 34.80
N THR A 171 48.71 -11.02 35.86
CA THR A 171 49.60 -10.33 36.79
C THR A 171 50.35 -11.37 37.65
N PRO A 172 51.69 -11.48 37.55
CA PRO A 172 52.44 -12.57 38.14
C PRO A 172 52.50 -12.43 39.66
N ARG A 173 52.01 -13.45 40.36
CA ARG A 173 52.27 -13.67 41.78
C ARG A 173 53.72 -14.17 41.92
N SER A 174 54.70 -13.26 41.93
CA SER A 174 56.07 -13.59 42.31
C SER A 174 56.44 -12.93 43.64
N ARG A 175 56.78 -13.78 44.61
CA ARG A 175 57.80 -13.65 45.65
C ARG A 175 57.37 -14.38 46.92
N TYR A 176 57.70 -15.67 46.98
CA TYR A 176 58.08 -16.34 48.22
C TYR A 176 59.01 -17.52 47.89
N LYS A 177 60.32 -17.29 48.03
CA LYS A 177 61.37 -18.24 48.44
C LYS A 177 62.47 -17.37 49.05
N GLN A 178 62.45 -17.20 50.38
CA GLN A 178 63.07 -18.02 51.44
C GLN A 178 64.59 -17.85 51.55
N LEU A 179 64.97 -17.58 52.81
CA LEU A 179 66.30 -17.49 53.44
C LEU A 179 67.31 -18.54 52.97
#